data_AF-A0A4R5VNA1-F1
#
_entry.id   AF-A0A4R5VNA1-F1
#
_cell.length_a   1.000
_cell.length_b   1.000
_cell.length_c   1.000
_cell.angle_alpha   90.00
_cell.angle_beta   90.00
_cell.angle_gamma   90.00
#
_symmetry.space_group_name_H-M   'P 1'
#
loop_
_entity.id
_entity.type
_entity.pdbx_description
1 polymer ?
#
loop_
_entity_poly.entity_id
_entity_poly.type
_entity_poly.pdbx_seq_one_letter_code
_entity_poly.pdbx_strand_id
1 'polypeptide(L)'
;MPAPVPYININIFMIKINSFENASAVNIGQNLLAEWHNSDKKNQGYGQNFGDKSDFFGNRSFVDDRDQIDSPSSFETIGNPFPCREE
;
A
#
# COMPACT_ATOMS: atom_id res chain seq x y z
N MET A 1 12.02 13.77 -36.63
CA MET A 1 12.67 14.56 -35.57
C MET A 1 12.26 13.95 -34.24
N PRO A 2 13.17 13.52 -33.35
CA PRO A 2 12.75 13.03 -32.05
C PRO A 2 12.12 14.18 -31.26
N ALA A 3 10.95 13.96 -30.67
CA ALA A 3 10.25 14.98 -29.88
C ALA A 3 11.12 15.41 -28.68
N PRO A 4 11.05 16.67 -28.23
CA PRO A 4 11.76 17.11 -27.03
C PRO A 4 11.30 16.27 -25.84
N VAL A 5 12.21 15.50 -25.25
CA VAL A 5 11.96 14.86 -23.95
C VAL A 5 11.87 15.98 -22.90
N PRO A 6 10.77 16.08 -22.13
CA PRO A 6 10.67 17.09 -21.09
C PRO A 6 11.77 16.82 -20.05
N TYR A 7 12.66 17.79 -19.84
CA TYR A 7 13.59 17.75 -18.74
C TYR A 7 12.78 18.01 -17.46
N ILE A 8 12.78 17.05 -16.54
CA ILE A 8 12.10 17.21 -15.25
C ILE A 8 13.19 17.37 -14.20
N ASN A 9 13.44 18.61 -13.76
CA ASN A 9 14.35 18.89 -12.67
C ASN A 9 13.56 18.94 -11.37
N ILE A 10 13.82 17.99 -10.46
CA ILE A 10 13.13 17.87 -9.17
C ILE A 10 14.17 18.00 -8.07
N ASN A 11 14.22 19.17 -7.43
CA ASN A 11 15.09 19.40 -6.28
C ASN A 11 14.27 19.20 -5.00
N ILE A 12 14.73 18.25 -4.17
CA ILE A 12 14.06 17.91 -2.92
C ILE A 12 15.04 18.20 -1.79
N PHE A 13 14.69 19.18 -0.96
CA PHE A 13 15.53 19.59 0.18
C PHE A 13 15.46 18.59 1.33
N MET A 14 14.28 18.10 1.69
CA MET A 14 14.12 17.03 2.68
C MET A 14 12.74 16.37 2.54
N ILE A 15 12.70 15.03 2.70
CA ILE A 15 11.48 14.27 2.95
C ILE A 15 11.66 13.57 4.30
N LYS A 16 10.78 13.86 5.26
CA LYS A 16 10.70 13.11 6.51
C LYS A 16 9.43 12.27 6.50
N ILE A 17 9.62 10.97 6.44
CA ILE A 17 8.55 9.98 6.56
C ILE A 17 8.70 9.33 7.92
N ASN A 18 7.67 9.43 8.75
CA ASN A 18 7.69 8.86 10.10
C ASN A 18 7.22 7.39 10.11
N SER A 19 6.25 7.04 9.28
CA SER A 19 5.84 5.66 9.01
C SER A 19 5.15 5.55 7.65
N PHE A 20 5.38 4.42 6.96
CA PHE A 20 4.66 3.97 5.76
C PHE A 20 4.12 2.58 6.07
N GLU A 21 2.86 2.32 5.78
CA GLU A 21 2.22 1.05 6.12
C GLU A 21 1.25 0.60 5.02
N ASN A 22 1.15 -0.72 4.83
CA ASN A 22 0.29 -1.47 3.90
C ASN A 22 -0.14 -0.78 2.60
N ALA A 23 0.31 -1.29 1.45
CA ALA A 23 0.05 -0.68 0.13
C ALA A 23 0.36 0.82 0.07
N SER A 24 1.54 1.18 0.57
CA SER A 24 2.02 2.57 0.55
C SER A 24 3.25 2.71 -0.34
N ALA A 25 3.30 3.75 -1.17
CA ALA A 25 4.48 4.11 -1.96
C ALA A 25 4.65 5.63 -2.07
N VAL A 26 5.90 6.09 -2.15
CA VAL A 26 6.26 7.47 -2.47
C VAL A 26 6.96 7.46 -3.81
N ASN A 27 6.27 7.97 -4.83
CA ASN A 27 6.78 7.95 -6.20
C ASN A 27 6.91 9.39 -6.70
N ILE A 28 8.01 9.67 -7.38
CA ILE A 28 8.35 11.00 -7.92
C ILE A 28 8.71 10.81 -9.40
N GLY A 29 8.20 11.70 -10.26
CA GLY A 29 8.33 11.58 -11.72
C GLY A 29 7.19 10.74 -12.35
N GLN A 30 7.37 10.38 -13.62
CA GLN A 30 6.38 9.59 -14.37
C GLN A 30 6.41 8.13 -13.92
N ASN A 31 5.38 7.69 -13.18
CA ASN A 31 5.27 6.33 -12.64
C ASN A 31 3.92 5.72 -13.02
N LEU A 32 3.94 4.48 -13.51
CA LEU A 32 2.75 3.65 -13.66
C LEU A 32 2.75 2.61 -12.55
N LEU A 33 1.75 2.66 -11.68
CA LEU A 33 1.57 1.69 -10.59
C LEU A 33 0.36 0.82 -10.93
N ALA A 34 0.60 -0.24 -11.70
CA ALA A 34 -0.44 -1.20 -12.08
C ALA A 34 -0.43 -2.40 -11.12
N GLU A 35 -1.58 -3.08 -11.01
CA GLU A 35 -1.76 -4.32 -10.22
C GLU A 35 -1.36 -4.18 -8.75
N TRP A 36 -1.69 -3.03 -8.15
CA TRP A 36 -1.45 -2.81 -6.74
C TRP A 36 -2.55 -3.46 -5.90
N HIS A 37 -2.19 -4.54 -5.20
CA HIS A 37 -3.08 -5.23 -4.27
C HIS A 37 -2.44 -5.37 -2.89
N ASN A 38 -3.24 -5.17 -1.85
CA ASN A 38 -2.87 -5.45 -0.47
C ASN A 38 -4.08 -6.06 0.25
N SER A 39 -3.87 -7.22 0.85
CA SER A 39 -4.78 -7.82 1.82
C SER A 39 -4.11 -7.67 3.18
N ASP A 40 -4.81 -7.07 4.12
CA ASP A 40 -4.30 -6.89 5.47
C ASP A 40 -5.39 -7.26 6.45
N LYS A 41 -5.04 -8.11 7.42
CA LYS A 41 -5.90 -8.47 8.52
C LYS A 41 -5.20 -8.12 9.83
N LYS A 42 -5.80 -7.22 10.59
CA LYS A 42 -5.27 -6.72 11.86
C LYS A 42 -6.21 -7.02 13.00
N ASN A 43 -5.71 -7.73 14.01
CA ASN A 43 -6.37 -7.89 15.29
C ASN A 43 -5.55 -7.13 16.34
N GLN A 44 -5.89 -5.87 16.57
CA GLN A 44 -5.11 -4.97 17.43
C GLN A 44 -5.93 -4.53 18.63
N GLY A 45 -5.41 -4.80 19.83
CA GLY A 45 -6.08 -4.45 21.09
C GLY A 45 -5.94 -2.99 21.52
N TYR A 46 -4.84 -2.30 21.15
CA TYR A 46 -4.55 -0.93 21.61
C TYR A 46 -4.13 0.05 20.49
N GLY A 47 -4.30 -0.36 19.24
CA GLY A 47 -3.91 0.43 18.06
C GLY A 47 -2.39 0.49 17.83
N GLN A 48 -1.96 1.42 16.97
CA GLN A 48 -0.55 1.68 16.66
C GLN A 48 -0.11 3.00 17.28
N ASN A 49 1.09 3.03 17.87
CA ASN A 49 1.66 4.23 18.45
C ASN A 49 2.96 4.59 17.78
N PHE A 50 2.96 5.75 17.15
CA PHE A 50 4.07 6.24 16.36
C PHE A 50 4.48 7.62 16.88
N GLY A 51 5.76 7.79 17.19
CA GLY A 51 6.33 9.05 17.64
C GLY A 51 7.09 8.93 18.97
N ASP A 52 7.88 9.97 19.26
CA ASP A 52 8.70 10.02 20.47
C ASP A 52 7.82 10.20 21.72
N LYS A 53 8.07 9.41 22.78
CA LYS A 53 7.34 9.38 24.06
C LYS A 53 5.93 8.76 24.02
N SER A 54 5.78 7.61 23.36
CA SER A 54 4.51 6.89 23.25
C SER A 54 4.43 5.68 24.20
N ASP A 55 4.49 5.92 25.52
CA ASP A 55 4.51 4.84 26.53
C ASP A 55 3.10 4.35 26.90
N PHE A 56 2.92 3.03 26.99
CA PHE A 56 1.70 2.37 27.47
C PHE A 56 1.94 1.69 28.81
N PHE A 57 1.02 1.83 29.76
CA PHE A 57 1.06 1.13 31.04
C PHE A 57 -0.27 0.43 31.34
N GLY A 58 -0.21 -0.85 31.73
CA GLY A 58 -1.38 -1.60 32.21
C GLY A 58 -2.33 -2.11 31.12
N ASN A 59 -1.82 -2.46 29.94
CA ASN A 59 -2.64 -2.94 28.83
C ASN A 59 -2.98 -4.44 28.99
N ARG A 60 -4.27 -4.82 28.85
CA ARG A 60 -4.79 -6.19 28.82
C ARG A 60 -5.77 -6.34 27.66
N SER A 61 -5.40 -7.12 26.65
CA SER A 61 -6.26 -7.44 25.49
C SER A 61 -6.69 -8.90 25.50
N PHE A 62 -7.93 -9.17 25.09
CA PHE A 62 -8.47 -10.52 24.89
C PHE A 62 -9.33 -10.51 23.63
N VAL A 63 -9.14 -11.51 22.77
CA VAL A 63 -9.92 -11.67 21.53
C VAL A 63 -10.34 -13.13 21.43
N ASP A 64 -11.65 -13.38 21.48
CA ASP A 64 -12.28 -14.67 21.22
C ASP A 64 -12.87 -14.62 19.82
N ASP A 65 -12.25 -15.33 18.88
CA ASP A 65 -12.68 -15.37 17.49
C ASP A 65 -13.14 -16.79 17.15
N ARG A 66 -14.41 -16.94 16.78
CA ARG A 66 -15.07 -18.23 16.57
C ARG A 66 -15.64 -18.36 15.17
N ASP A 67 -14.79 -18.16 14.18
CA ASP A 67 -15.02 -18.59 12.81
C ASP A 67 -13.87 -19.52 12.31
N GLN A 68 -14.09 -20.18 11.17
CA GLN A 68 -13.10 -21.08 10.55
C GLN A 68 -12.28 -20.39 9.45
N ILE A 69 -12.76 -19.25 8.94
CA ILE A 69 -12.17 -18.49 7.83
C ILE A 69 -12.23 -17.01 8.16
N ASP A 70 -11.06 -16.41 8.30
CA ASP A 70 -10.89 -15.15 9.00
C ASP A 70 -10.68 -13.95 8.05
N SER A 71 -10.09 -14.16 6.87
CA SER A 71 -9.98 -13.13 5.82
C SER A 71 -9.62 -13.74 4.46
N PRO A 72 -10.57 -14.30 3.70
CA PRO A 72 -10.28 -14.82 2.37
C PRO A 72 -10.12 -13.63 1.40
N SER A 73 -8.97 -13.54 0.73
CA SER A 73 -8.71 -12.50 -0.29
C SER A 73 -8.37 -13.13 -1.64
N SER A 74 -9.05 -12.70 -2.70
CA SER A 74 -8.73 -13.05 -4.08
C SER A 74 -8.41 -11.78 -4.88
N PHE A 75 -7.45 -11.88 -5.80
CA PHE A 75 -7.10 -10.82 -6.72
C PHE A 75 -7.19 -11.38 -8.14
N GLU A 76 -8.25 -11.05 -8.86
CA GLU A 76 -8.42 -11.45 -10.25
C GLU A 76 -8.02 -10.29 -11.17
N THR A 77 -6.95 -10.45 -11.94
CA THR A 77 -6.73 -9.60 -13.11
C THR A 77 -7.60 -10.14 -14.24
N ILE A 78 -8.68 -9.42 -14.59
CA ILE A 78 -9.43 -9.73 -15.80
C ILE A 78 -8.50 -9.44 -16.98
N GLY A 79 -7.84 -10.48 -17.49
CA GLY A 79 -7.18 -10.43 -18.79
C GLY A 79 -8.22 -10.02 -19.83
N ASN A 80 -7.95 -8.95 -20.57
CA ASN A 80 -8.87 -8.38 -21.57
C ASN A 80 -9.55 -9.47 -22.41
N PRO A 81 -10.89 -9.48 -22.54
CA PRO A 81 -11.61 -10.43 -23.39
C PRO A 81 -11.56 -10.06 -24.87
N PHE A 82 -10.62 -9.22 -25.31
CA PHE A 82 -10.49 -8.86 -26.72
C PHE A 82 -9.49 -9.81 -27.39
N PRO A 83 -9.94 -10.85 -28.11
CA PRO A 83 -9.06 -11.55 -29.01
C PRO A 83 -8.58 -10.52 -30.04
N CYS A 84 -7.26 -10.41 -30.21
CA CYS A 84 -6.70 -9.78 -31.38
C CYS A 84 -7.40 -10.40 -32.60
N ARG A 85 -8.23 -9.61 -33.29
CA ARG A 85 -8.68 -10.01 -34.62
C ARG A 85 -7.43 -10.08 -35.48
N GLU A 86 -7.14 -11.27 -36.00
CA GLU A 86 -6.25 -11.43 -37.14
C GLU A 86 -6.88 -10.67 -38.32
N GLU A 87 -6.17 -9.64 -38.80
CA GLU A 87 -6.29 -9.16 -40.18
C GLU A 87 -5.24 -9.86 -41.03
#